data_AF-A0A7J2Z1M3-F1
#
_entry.id   AF-A0A7J2Z1M3-F1
#
_cell.length_a   1.000
_cell.length_b   1.000
_cell.length_c   1.000
_cell.angle_alpha   90.00
_cell.angle_beta   90.00
_cell.angle_gamma   90.00
#
_symmetry.space_group_name_H-M   'P 1'
#
loop_
_entity.id
_entity.type
_entity.pdbx_description
1 polymer ?
#
loop_
_entity_poly.entity_id
_entity_poly.type
_entity_poly.pdbx_seq_one_letter_code
_entity_poly.pdbx_strand_id
1 'polypeptide(L)'
;MYKYKDVINSKYWCLAGKYMEQNLGEGNSIKTAAYTNYFNESKLKEYTEQLIKQAEENIDETNDDAVFHLKSAKLGAEKGMYVAALFDVAYVESYNQLSQLDQNETVTVLNSMLNKNYSFFWPNVFKNHANVIKDSDKVSALRILFIADNIENYLSDAEIIQVKGTEGLISKKTNQGIEINIGKTSNIGDEAGTNETGQQSTNESINDVIDKINAYRLLSIITIVVAILFVAYILSRVIKSNKKNKNETKYGKR
;
A
#
# COMPACT_ATOMS: atom_id res chain seq x y z
N MET A 1 -17.12 22.59 7.20
CA MET A 1 -17.43 21.41 8.03
C MET A 1 -18.65 20.68 7.44
N TYR A 2 -18.40 19.68 6.59
CA TYR A 2 -19.28 18.68 5.90
C TYR A 2 -18.51 18.27 4.62
N LYS A 3 -18.11 17.04 4.29
CA LYS A 3 -18.32 15.69 4.85
C LYS A 3 -17.17 14.77 4.39
N TYR A 4 -16.33 14.34 5.32
CA TYR A 4 -15.53 13.10 5.19
C TYR A 4 -16.41 11.85 4.94
N LYS A 5 -17.73 12.01 5.11
CA LYS A 5 -18.77 11.01 4.85
C LYS A 5 -18.84 10.51 3.39
N ASP A 6 -18.24 11.22 2.44
CA ASP A 6 -18.29 10.83 1.01
C ASP A 6 -17.01 10.14 0.50
N VAL A 7 -15.85 10.37 1.14
CA VAL A 7 -14.59 9.63 0.83
C VAL A 7 -14.64 8.20 1.38
N ILE A 8 -15.51 7.91 2.35
CA ILE A 8 -15.85 6.56 2.82
C ILE A 8 -17.35 6.29 2.60
N ASN A 9 -17.93 6.76 1.49
CA ASN A 9 -19.19 6.18 1.07
C ASN A 9 -18.87 4.79 0.51
N SER A 10 -19.15 3.75 1.29
CA SER A 10 -18.91 2.35 0.91
C SER A 10 -19.48 2.03 -0.48
N LYS A 11 -20.58 2.69 -0.87
CA LYS A 11 -21.13 2.61 -2.23
C LYS A 11 -20.12 2.99 -3.31
N TYR A 12 -19.39 4.10 -3.16
CA TYR A 12 -18.43 4.56 -4.17
C TYR A 12 -17.19 3.66 -4.22
N TRP A 13 -16.75 3.12 -3.08
CA TRP A 13 -15.71 2.09 -3.06
C TRP A 13 -16.14 0.79 -3.76
N CYS A 14 -17.38 0.35 -3.54
CA CYS A 14 -17.92 -0.81 -4.26
C CYS A 14 -18.00 -0.55 -5.77
N LEU A 15 -18.40 0.65 -6.19
CA LEU A 15 -18.44 1.02 -7.60
C LEU A 15 -17.02 1.07 -8.20
N ALA A 16 -16.05 1.64 -7.49
CA ALA A 16 -14.64 1.66 -7.92
C ALA A 16 -14.08 0.24 -8.10
N GLY A 17 -14.38 -0.67 -7.18
CA GLY A 17 -14.03 -2.09 -7.30
C GLY A 17 -14.63 -2.74 -8.55
N LYS A 18 -15.92 -2.50 -8.81
CA LYS A 18 -16.58 -2.98 -10.04
C LYS A 18 -15.95 -2.42 -11.31
N TYR A 19 -15.62 -1.12 -11.35
CA TYR A 19 -14.94 -0.50 -12.50
C TYR A 19 -13.55 -1.10 -12.74
N MET A 20 -12.82 -1.43 -11.67
CA MET A 20 -11.52 -2.07 -11.79
C MET A 20 -11.62 -3.48 -12.39
N GLU A 21 -12.57 -4.31 -11.93
CA GLU A 21 -12.80 -5.65 -12.51
C GLU A 21 -13.13 -5.58 -14.01
N GLN A 22 -13.89 -4.57 -14.43
CA GLN A 22 -14.25 -4.36 -15.83
C GLN A 22 -13.07 -3.88 -16.70
N ASN A 23 -12.18 -3.06 -16.15
CA ASN A 23 -11.04 -2.47 -16.86
C ASN A 23 -9.74 -3.28 -16.77
N LEU A 24 -9.72 -4.33 -15.94
CA LEU A 24 -8.64 -5.31 -15.85
C LEU A 24 -8.58 -6.26 -17.06
N GLY A 25 -9.63 -6.28 -17.90
CA GLY A 25 -9.76 -7.18 -19.05
C GLY A 25 -8.99 -6.76 -20.32
N GLU A 26 -8.43 -5.56 -20.39
CA GLU A 26 -7.81 -5.03 -21.61
C GLU A 26 -6.36 -4.59 -21.36
N GLY A 27 -5.41 -5.54 -21.49
CA GLY A 27 -3.97 -5.23 -21.63
C GLY A 27 -3.23 -4.62 -20.44
N ASN A 28 -3.93 -4.20 -19.38
CA ASN A 28 -3.33 -3.61 -18.18
C ASN A 28 -2.92 -4.71 -17.20
N SER A 29 -1.64 -5.10 -17.22
CA SER A 29 -1.09 -5.97 -16.19
C SER A 29 -0.92 -5.18 -14.88
N ILE A 30 -1.88 -5.29 -13.95
CA ILE A 30 -1.66 -4.82 -12.58
C ILE A 30 -0.57 -5.70 -11.94
N LYS A 31 0.44 -5.06 -11.36
CA LYS A 31 1.45 -5.78 -10.56
C LYS A 31 0.77 -6.32 -9.29
N THR A 32 0.30 -7.57 -9.33
CA THR A 32 -0.24 -8.28 -8.15
C THR A 32 0.85 -9.09 -7.44
N ALA A 33 1.94 -9.42 -8.13
CA ALA A 33 3.04 -10.25 -7.64
C ALA A 33 4.10 -9.47 -6.83
N ALA A 34 4.01 -8.14 -6.74
CA ALA A 34 5.03 -7.30 -6.08
C ALA A 34 5.19 -7.61 -4.58
N TYR A 35 4.31 -8.39 -3.96
CA TYR A 35 4.30 -8.67 -2.52
C TYR A 35 4.77 -10.09 -2.14
N THR A 36 5.35 -10.86 -3.06
CA THR A 36 5.88 -12.21 -2.72
C THR A 36 7.28 -12.18 -2.12
N ASN A 37 7.95 -11.01 -2.13
CA ASN A 37 9.34 -10.86 -1.70
C ASN A 37 9.45 -10.19 -0.33
N TYR A 38 10.47 -10.57 0.43
CA TYR A 38 10.78 -9.96 1.72
C TYR A 38 11.41 -8.57 1.52
N PHE A 39 10.99 -7.57 2.29
CA PHE A 39 11.58 -6.23 2.29
C PHE A 39 12.84 -6.19 3.16
N ASN A 40 13.80 -5.31 2.82
CA ASN A 40 14.82 -4.96 3.79
C ASN A 40 14.16 -4.08 4.85
N GLU A 41 13.75 -4.69 5.95
CA GLU A 41 12.97 -4.03 7.00
C GLU A 41 13.66 -2.77 7.54
N SER A 42 14.98 -2.80 7.77
CA SER A 42 15.72 -1.63 8.27
C SER A 42 15.69 -0.46 7.29
N LYS A 43 15.84 -0.73 5.98
CA LYS A 43 15.79 0.32 4.96
C LYS A 43 14.37 0.84 4.73
N LEU A 44 13.38 -0.05 4.78
CA LEU A 44 11.98 0.32 4.64
C LEU A 44 11.53 1.18 5.84
N LYS A 45 12.01 0.83 7.04
CA LYS A 45 11.85 1.64 8.25
C LYS A 45 12.42 3.04 8.06
N GLU A 46 13.69 3.16 7.69
CA GLU A 46 14.36 4.46 7.48
C GLU A 46 13.61 5.33 6.46
N TYR A 47 13.24 4.75 5.32
CA TYR A 47 12.45 5.43 4.29
C TYR A 47 11.10 5.91 4.81
N THR A 48 10.39 5.06 5.55
CA THR A 48 9.08 5.41 6.12
C THR A 48 9.19 6.49 7.19
N GLU A 49 10.18 6.40 8.08
CA GLU A 49 10.44 7.41 9.11
C GLU A 49 10.82 8.75 8.50
N GLN A 50 11.59 8.76 7.41
CA GLN A 50 11.90 9.97 6.67
C GLN A 50 10.64 10.63 6.10
N LEU A 51 9.76 9.87 5.46
CA LEU A 51 8.52 10.39 4.89
C LEU A 51 7.54 10.87 5.96
N ILE A 52 7.45 10.17 7.10
CA ILE A 52 6.66 10.63 8.25
C ILE A 52 7.19 11.97 8.77
N LYS A 53 8.51 12.13 8.86
CA LYS A 53 9.13 13.38 9.32
C LYS A 53 8.83 14.53 8.34
N GLN A 54 8.91 14.30 7.04
CA GLN A 54 8.55 15.29 6.03
C GLN A 54 7.07 15.69 6.12
N ALA A 55 6.19 14.72 6.32
CA ALA A 55 4.76 14.97 6.49
C ALA A 55 4.48 15.78 7.76
N GLU A 56 5.18 15.49 8.86
CA GLU A 56 5.10 16.24 10.12
C GLU A 56 5.59 17.69 9.96
N GLU A 57 6.66 17.94 9.21
CA GLU A 57 7.18 19.29 8.98
C GLU A 57 6.23 20.17 8.16
N ASN A 58 5.38 19.56 7.33
CA ASN A 58 4.51 20.27 6.39
C ASN A 58 3.03 20.26 6.77
N ILE A 59 2.65 19.60 7.88
CA ILE A 59 1.24 19.40 8.22
C ILE A 59 0.58 20.71 8.68
N ASP A 60 -0.63 20.96 8.18
CA ASP A 60 -1.56 21.90 8.81
C ASP A 60 -2.18 21.27 10.07
N GLU A 61 -1.70 21.67 11.24
CA GLU A 61 -2.19 21.16 12.54
C GLU A 61 -3.67 21.44 12.81
N THR A 62 -4.30 22.37 12.05
CA THR A 62 -5.73 22.65 12.19
C THR A 62 -6.62 21.65 11.44
N ASN A 63 -6.02 20.80 10.60
CA ASN A 63 -6.72 19.75 9.89
C ASN A 63 -6.73 18.45 10.71
N ASP A 64 -7.78 18.27 11.52
CA ASP A 64 -7.97 17.10 12.39
C ASP A 64 -7.77 15.75 11.68
N ASP A 65 -8.14 15.66 10.40
CA ASP A 65 -8.05 14.43 9.61
C ASP A 65 -6.60 14.14 9.19
N ALA A 66 -5.88 15.15 8.72
CA ALA A 66 -4.44 15.03 8.45
C ALA A 66 -3.68 14.67 9.74
N VAL A 67 -4.03 15.29 10.87
CA VAL A 67 -3.41 15.01 12.17
C VAL A 67 -3.69 13.58 12.62
N PHE A 68 -4.92 13.09 12.39
CA PHE A 68 -5.28 11.69 12.67
C PHE A 68 -4.44 10.72 11.85
N HIS A 69 -4.34 10.93 10.53
CA HIS A 69 -3.55 10.07 9.65
C HIS A 69 -2.05 10.12 9.99
N LEU A 70 -1.48 11.30 10.33
CA LEU A 70 -0.08 11.37 10.78
C LEU A 70 0.17 10.56 12.07
N LYS A 71 -0.75 10.62 13.03
CA LYS A 71 -0.69 9.79 14.26
C LYS A 71 -0.79 8.30 13.93
N SER A 72 -1.66 7.93 12.99
CA SER A 72 -1.81 6.55 12.50
C SER A 72 -0.52 6.07 11.82
N ALA A 73 0.10 6.88 10.96
CA ALA A 73 1.36 6.57 10.30
C ALA A 73 2.49 6.31 11.32
N LYS A 74 2.65 7.20 12.30
CA LYS A 74 3.64 7.06 13.38
C LYS A 74 3.44 5.77 14.17
N LEU A 75 2.20 5.49 14.60
CA LEU A 75 1.88 4.26 15.31
C LEU A 75 2.15 3.02 14.44
N GLY A 76 1.79 3.06 13.16
CA GLY A 76 2.07 1.99 12.21
C GLY A 76 3.57 1.69 12.11
N ALA A 77 4.40 2.73 11.93
CA ALA A 77 5.86 2.60 11.87
C ALA A 77 6.45 2.04 13.18
N GLU A 78 5.98 2.50 14.35
CA GLU A 78 6.38 1.96 15.66
C GLU A 78 6.06 0.46 15.82
N LYS A 79 5.02 -0.02 15.13
CA LYS A 79 4.60 -1.43 15.14
C LYS A 79 5.20 -2.27 14.00
N GLY A 80 6.10 -1.70 13.19
CA GLY A 80 6.70 -2.40 12.06
C GLY A 80 5.79 -2.48 10.82
N MET A 81 4.66 -1.78 10.81
CA MET A 81 3.69 -1.75 9.70
C MET A 81 4.05 -0.67 8.68
N TYR A 82 5.28 -0.69 8.18
CA TYR A 82 5.85 0.39 7.37
C TYR A 82 5.07 0.68 6.09
N VAL A 83 4.71 -0.36 5.32
CA VAL A 83 3.92 -0.17 4.09
C VAL A 83 2.55 0.43 4.39
N ALA A 84 1.90 0.05 5.49
CA ALA A 84 0.62 0.64 5.88
C ALA A 84 0.79 2.12 6.30
N ALA A 85 1.87 2.44 7.03
CA ALA A 85 2.18 3.81 7.40
C ALA A 85 2.41 4.71 6.17
N LEU A 86 3.00 4.20 5.09
CA LEU A 86 3.15 4.94 3.83
C LEU A 86 1.81 5.38 3.23
N PHE A 87 0.75 4.59 3.39
CA PHE A 87 -0.59 4.99 2.94
C PHE A 87 -1.09 6.17 3.74
N ASP A 88 -0.98 6.12 5.08
CA ASP A 88 -1.37 7.23 5.93
C ASP A 88 -0.54 8.50 5.65
N VAL A 89 0.75 8.37 5.33
CA VAL A 89 1.56 9.51 4.87
C VAL A 89 1.02 10.08 3.56
N ALA A 90 0.65 9.24 2.59
CA ALA A 90 0.05 9.69 1.34
C ALA A 90 -1.26 10.48 1.54
N TYR A 91 -2.06 10.12 2.57
CA TYR A 91 -3.24 10.88 2.98
C TYR A 91 -2.86 12.27 3.48
N VAL A 92 -1.85 12.39 4.35
CA VAL A 92 -1.37 13.69 4.86
C VAL A 92 -0.87 14.56 3.71
N GLU A 93 0.00 14.02 2.87
CA GLU A 93 0.58 14.77 1.74
C GLU A 93 -0.46 15.25 0.73
N SER A 94 -1.56 14.50 0.56
CA SER A 94 -2.64 14.93 -0.35
C SER A 94 -3.30 16.24 0.08
N TYR A 95 -3.34 16.55 1.39
CA TYR A 95 -3.85 17.82 1.88
C TYR A 95 -2.88 18.96 1.58
N ASN A 96 -1.59 18.72 1.77
CA ASN A 96 -0.53 19.69 1.48
C ASN A 96 -0.53 20.05 -0.01
N GLN A 97 -0.54 19.04 -0.89
CA GLN A 97 -0.60 19.22 -2.34
C GLN A 97 -1.85 19.98 -2.78
N LEU A 98 -3.00 19.70 -2.18
CA LEU A 98 -4.24 20.40 -2.49
C LEU A 98 -4.22 21.87 -2.04
N SER A 99 -3.59 22.17 -0.90
CA SER A 99 -3.48 23.54 -0.37
C SER A 99 -2.60 24.47 -1.22
N GLN A 100 -1.69 23.89 -2.00
CA GLN A 100 -0.77 24.61 -2.88
C GLN A 100 -1.38 24.91 -4.26
N LEU A 101 -2.58 24.40 -4.56
CA LEU A 101 -3.23 24.62 -5.85
C LEU A 101 -4.11 25.86 -5.86
N ASP A 102 -3.95 26.66 -6.91
CA ASP A 102 -4.90 27.70 -7.23
C ASP A 102 -6.24 27.10 -7.65
N GLN A 103 -7.35 27.71 -7.19
CA GLN A 103 -8.70 27.20 -7.47
C GLN A 103 -8.97 27.04 -8.98
N ASN A 104 -8.39 27.91 -9.81
CA ASN A 104 -8.56 27.91 -11.26
C ASN A 104 -7.84 26.75 -11.96
N GLU A 105 -6.89 26.09 -11.28
CA GLU A 105 -6.10 24.98 -11.85
C GLU A 105 -6.70 23.61 -11.56
N THR A 106 -7.58 23.52 -10.56
CA THR A 106 -8.18 22.26 -10.05
C THR A 106 -8.68 21.33 -11.17
N VAL A 107 -9.42 21.88 -12.15
CA VAL A 107 -10.01 21.07 -13.24
C VAL A 107 -8.94 20.54 -14.19
N THR A 108 -7.95 21.36 -14.52
CA THR A 108 -6.85 21.00 -15.41
C THR A 108 -6.00 19.91 -14.78
N VAL A 109 -5.64 20.06 -13.50
CA VAL A 109 -4.85 19.07 -12.76
C VAL A 109 -5.63 17.77 -12.59
N LEU A 110 -6.91 17.84 -12.22
CA LEU A 110 -7.79 16.67 -12.11
C LEU A 110 -7.81 15.85 -13.40
N ASN A 111 -8.02 16.50 -14.55
CA ASN A 111 -8.05 15.80 -15.84
C ASN A 111 -6.69 15.19 -16.20
N SER A 112 -5.59 15.90 -15.92
CA SER A 112 -4.23 15.37 -16.12
C SER A 112 -3.98 14.11 -15.28
N MET A 113 -4.34 14.14 -14.00
CA MET A 113 -4.14 13.01 -13.08
C MET A 113 -5.03 11.80 -13.41
N LEU A 114 -6.27 12.02 -13.87
CA LEU A 114 -7.15 10.94 -14.34
C LEU A 114 -6.58 10.17 -15.54
N ASN A 115 -5.69 10.79 -16.32
CA ASN A 115 -5.05 10.15 -17.47
C ASN A 115 -3.78 9.36 -17.10
N LYS A 116 -3.27 9.46 -15.87
CA LYS A 116 -2.10 8.69 -15.43
C LYS A 116 -2.40 7.20 -15.37
N ASN A 117 -1.43 6.37 -15.76
CA ASN A 117 -1.50 4.92 -15.60
C ASN A 117 -0.72 4.52 -14.35
N TYR A 118 -1.37 3.79 -13.45
CA TYR A 118 -0.75 3.28 -12.24
C TYR A 118 -0.44 1.80 -12.37
N SER A 119 0.69 1.37 -11.83
CA SER A 119 1.19 0.00 -11.93
C SER A 119 0.68 -0.88 -10.79
N PHE A 120 0.48 -0.28 -9.61
CA PHE A 120 0.05 -0.99 -8.41
C PHE A 120 -1.47 -1.05 -8.27
N PHE A 121 -1.96 -2.07 -7.57
CA PHE A 121 -3.37 -2.30 -7.33
C PHE A 121 -4.05 -1.10 -6.64
N TRP A 122 -3.52 -0.66 -5.51
CA TRP A 122 -4.17 0.36 -4.69
C TRP A 122 -4.30 1.72 -5.38
N PRO A 123 -3.25 2.31 -5.99
CA PRO A 123 -3.38 3.54 -6.78
C PRO A 123 -4.49 3.46 -7.84
N ASN A 124 -4.65 2.31 -8.52
CA ASN A 124 -5.76 2.12 -9.46
C ASN A 124 -7.13 2.14 -8.79
N VAL A 125 -7.28 1.56 -7.59
CA VAL A 125 -8.54 1.65 -6.83
C VAL A 125 -8.86 3.11 -6.48
N PHE A 126 -7.87 3.86 -5.97
CA PHE A 126 -8.05 5.29 -5.66
C PHE A 126 -8.41 6.10 -6.91
N LYS A 127 -7.70 5.89 -8.03
CA LYS A 127 -8.03 6.51 -9.32
C LYS A 127 -9.47 6.25 -9.75
N ASN A 128 -9.92 4.99 -9.65
CA ASN A 128 -11.29 4.62 -9.99
C ASN A 128 -12.31 5.28 -9.05
N HIS A 129 -12.00 5.39 -7.76
CA HIS A 129 -12.84 6.12 -6.81
C HIS A 129 -12.96 7.60 -7.21
N ALA A 130 -11.85 8.26 -7.50
CA ALA A 130 -11.86 9.64 -7.96
C ALA A 130 -12.70 9.81 -9.24
N ASN A 131 -12.57 8.90 -10.20
CA ASN A 131 -13.34 8.94 -11.44
C ASN A 131 -14.86 8.80 -11.22
N VAL A 132 -15.29 8.09 -10.17
CA VAL A 132 -16.71 7.96 -9.80
C VAL A 132 -17.29 9.26 -9.24
N ILE A 133 -16.49 10.05 -8.53
CA ILE A 133 -17.00 11.25 -7.82
C ILE A 133 -16.61 12.58 -8.48
N LYS A 134 -15.77 12.58 -9.52
CA LYS A 134 -15.20 13.79 -10.15
C LYS A 134 -16.24 14.82 -10.60
N ASP A 135 -17.42 14.38 -11.01
CA ASP A 135 -18.45 15.30 -11.51
C ASP A 135 -19.18 16.00 -10.36
N SER A 136 -19.38 15.29 -9.23
CA SER A 136 -20.06 15.79 -8.04
C SER A 136 -19.15 16.54 -7.07
N ASP A 137 -17.89 16.13 -6.94
CA ASP A 137 -16.93 16.71 -6.00
C ASP A 137 -15.50 16.64 -6.57
N LYS A 138 -15.13 17.69 -7.31
CA LYS A 138 -13.84 17.80 -8.01
C LYS A 138 -12.66 17.90 -7.03
N VAL A 139 -12.85 18.58 -5.90
CA VAL A 139 -11.80 18.81 -4.91
C VAL A 139 -11.47 17.50 -4.20
N SER A 140 -12.48 16.76 -3.75
CA SER A 140 -12.27 15.44 -3.17
C SER A 140 -11.73 14.44 -4.19
N ALA A 141 -12.21 14.47 -5.43
CA ALA A 141 -11.68 13.61 -6.50
C ALA A 141 -10.19 13.87 -6.75
N LEU A 142 -9.79 15.14 -6.82
CA LEU A 142 -8.39 15.51 -7.02
C LEU A 142 -7.52 15.08 -5.83
N ARG A 143 -7.98 15.28 -4.60
CA ARG A 143 -7.28 14.81 -3.40
C ARG A 143 -7.07 13.29 -3.42
N ILE A 144 -8.08 12.52 -3.81
CA ILE A 144 -8.00 11.06 -3.94
C ILE A 144 -6.95 10.66 -5.00
N LEU A 145 -6.80 11.44 -6.08
CA LEU A 145 -5.75 11.20 -7.08
C LEU A 145 -4.36 11.54 -6.54
N PHE A 146 -4.21 12.56 -5.71
CA PHE A 146 -2.95 12.82 -5.01
C PHE A 146 -2.56 11.66 -4.10
N ILE A 147 -3.52 11.09 -3.37
CA ILE A 147 -3.29 9.86 -2.60
C ILE A 147 -2.80 8.72 -3.51
N ALA A 148 -3.48 8.50 -4.66
CA ALA A 148 -3.09 7.47 -5.62
C ALA A 148 -1.64 7.66 -6.11
N ASP A 149 -1.28 8.89 -6.47
CA ASP A 149 0.04 9.24 -6.99
C ASP A 149 1.15 9.02 -5.97
N ASN A 150 0.92 9.47 -4.74
CA ASN A 150 1.88 9.29 -3.64
C ASN A 150 2.06 7.80 -3.32
N ILE A 151 0.97 7.02 -3.26
CA ILE A 151 1.06 5.56 -3.04
C ILE A 151 1.82 4.87 -4.17
N GLU A 152 1.59 5.22 -5.44
CA GLU A 152 2.34 4.64 -6.57
C GLU A 152 3.85 4.88 -6.40
N ASN A 153 4.24 6.11 -6.05
CA ASN A 153 5.64 6.47 -5.83
C ASN A 153 6.24 5.73 -4.64
N TYR A 154 5.54 5.72 -3.50
CA TYR A 154 6.02 5.07 -2.28
C TYR A 154 6.14 3.55 -2.43
N LEU A 155 5.19 2.92 -3.13
CA LEU A 155 5.25 1.49 -3.42
C LEU A 155 6.35 1.15 -4.44
N SER A 156 6.60 2.03 -5.41
CA SER A 156 7.72 1.87 -6.34
C SER A 156 9.06 1.92 -5.60
N ASP A 157 9.24 2.89 -4.71
CA ASP A 157 10.45 3.00 -3.89
C ASP A 157 10.59 1.81 -2.92
N ALA A 158 9.49 1.39 -2.29
CA ALA A 158 9.47 0.21 -1.43
C ALA A 158 9.78 -1.09 -2.19
N GLU A 159 9.34 -1.22 -3.46
CA GLU A 159 9.69 -2.33 -4.35
C GLU A 159 11.21 -2.36 -4.63
N ILE A 160 11.87 -1.20 -4.78
CA ILE A 160 13.33 -1.11 -4.90
C ILE A 160 14.04 -1.53 -3.60
N ILE A 161 13.44 -1.24 -2.44
CA ILE A 161 13.94 -1.58 -1.11
C ILE A 161 13.74 -3.08 -0.78
N GLN A 162 13.09 -3.85 -1.66
CA GLN A 162 13.01 -5.30 -1.51
C GLN A 162 14.39 -5.92 -1.39
N VAL A 163 14.52 -6.92 -0.51
CA VAL A 163 15.67 -7.81 -0.57
C VAL A 163 15.53 -8.52 -1.89
N LYS A 164 16.32 -8.12 -2.89
CA LYS A 164 16.62 -9.02 -4.00
C LYS A 164 17.16 -10.28 -3.37
N GLY A 165 16.33 -11.32 -3.30
CA GLY A 165 16.79 -12.64 -2.89
C GLY A 165 18.00 -12.94 -3.75
N THR A 166 19.17 -13.01 -3.12
CA THR A 166 20.42 -13.58 -3.64
C THR A 166 20.44 -13.83 -5.14
N GLU A 167 20.89 -12.82 -5.91
CA GLU A 167 21.69 -12.90 -7.15
C GLU A 167 21.46 -11.66 -8.04
N GLY A 168 22.56 -11.04 -8.47
CA GLY A 168 22.72 -10.44 -9.80
C GLY A 168 21.80 -9.29 -10.23
N LEU A 169 22.45 -8.15 -10.52
CA LEU A 169 22.03 -7.13 -11.51
C LEU A 169 20.82 -6.25 -11.13
N ILE A 170 21.08 -5.05 -10.59
CA ILE A 170 20.67 -3.82 -11.28
C ILE A 170 21.92 -2.93 -11.34
N SER A 171 22.65 -3.04 -12.44
CA SER A 171 23.51 -1.98 -12.95
C SER A 171 22.67 -1.12 -13.89
N LYS A 172 21.78 -0.29 -13.34
CA LYS A 172 21.25 0.93 -13.99
C LYS A 172 20.26 1.60 -13.04
N LYS A 173 20.57 2.83 -12.61
CA LYS A 173 19.57 3.76 -12.07
C LYS A 173 18.43 3.88 -13.09
N THR A 174 17.22 3.50 -12.72
CA THR A 174 15.99 3.95 -13.39
C THR A 174 15.40 5.11 -12.60
N ASN A 175 16.21 6.12 -12.32
CA ASN A 175 15.73 7.46 -12.00
C ASN A 175 16.02 8.34 -13.22
N GLN A 176 15.16 8.27 -14.22
CA GLN A 176 14.74 9.49 -14.88
C GLN A 176 13.42 9.86 -14.21
N GLY A 177 13.49 10.71 -13.20
CA GLY A 177 12.33 11.50 -12.81
C GLY A 177 11.81 12.17 -14.09
N ILE A 178 10.50 12.15 -14.27
CA ILE A 178 9.88 12.88 -15.38
C ILE A 178 10.14 14.37 -15.10
N GLU A 179 11.15 14.94 -15.74
CA GLU A 179 11.23 16.37 -15.96
C GLU A 179 10.00 16.76 -16.79
N ILE A 180 9.11 17.56 -16.20
CA ILE A 180 8.09 18.27 -16.97
C ILE A 180 8.83 19.34 -17.77
N ASN A 181 9.23 18.97 -18.99
CA ASN A 181 9.92 19.86 -19.91
C ASN A 181 8.89 20.81 -20.54
N ILE A 182 8.72 21.98 -19.93
CA ILE A 182 7.99 23.11 -20.53
C ILE A 182 8.93 23.73 -21.59
N GLY A 183 8.99 23.07 -22.75
CA GLY A 183 9.54 23.51 -24.03
C GLY A 183 10.78 24.40 -24.01
N LYS A 184 11.94 23.82 -24.37
CA LYS A 184 12.87 24.41 -25.37
C LYS A 184 13.87 23.38 -25.90
N THR A 185 14.24 23.58 -27.16
CA THR A 185 14.88 22.68 -28.13
C THR A 185 16.36 22.33 -27.88
N SER A 186 16.67 21.04 -28.09
CA SER A 186 17.88 20.39 -28.66
C SER A 186 19.30 20.86 -28.30
N ASN A 187 20.14 19.93 -27.84
CA ASN A 187 21.30 19.43 -28.61
C ASN A 187 21.91 18.14 -28.02
N ILE A 188 22.58 17.40 -28.91
CA ILE A 188 23.05 16.00 -28.87
C ILE A 188 24.46 15.85 -28.23
N GLY A 189 24.76 14.67 -27.66
CA GLY A 189 26.13 14.13 -27.54
C GLY A 189 26.34 12.94 -26.57
N ASP A 190 26.55 11.73 -27.13
CA ASP A 190 27.51 10.60 -26.85
C ASP A 190 28.29 10.53 -25.50
N GLU A 191 28.81 9.43 -24.92
CA GLU A 191 28.96 7.98 -25.17
C GLU A 191 29.54 7.31 -23.87
N ALA A 192 29.17 6.04 -23.62
CA ALA A 192 29.97 4.86 -23.18
C ALA A 192 30.93 4.80 -21.95
N GLY A 193 30.96 3.62 -21.27
CA GLY A 193 32.10 3.16 -20.44
C GLY A 193 31.80 2.08 -19.36
N THR A 194 32.40 0.89 -19.49
CA THR A 194 32.29 -0.36 -18.68
C THR A 194 33.28 -0.46 -17.51
N ASN A 195 33.02 -1.35 -16.51
CA ASN A 195 33.92 -2.46 -16.09
C ASN A 195 33.47 -3.25 -14.84
N GLU A 196 33.83 -4.53 -14.84
CA GLU A 196 33.55 -5.61 -13.88
C GLU A 196 34.54 -5.63 -12.68
N THR A 197 34.17 -6.33 -11.59
CA THR A 197 35.02 -7.31 -10.88
C THR A 197 34.20 -8.11 -9.87
N GLY A 198 34.44 -9.43 -9.82
CA GLY A 198 33.67 -10.39 -9.02
C GLY A 198 34.21 -10.66 -7.62
N GLN A 199 33.39 -11.31 -6.80
CA GLN A 199 33.82 -11.94 -5.55
C GLN A 199 32.97 -13.18 -5.24
N GLN A 200 33.67 -14.26 -4.89
CA GLN A 200 33.23 -15.64 -4.78
C GLN A 200 32.55 -15.88 -3.42
N SER A 201 31.31 -16.38 -3.41
CA SER A 201 30.55 -16.76 -2.20
C SER A 201 30.13 -18.22 -2.30
N THR A 202 30.29 -18.95 -1.20
CA THR A 202 29.95 -20.37 -1.02
C THR A 202 28.47 -20.63 -1.29
N ASN A 203 28.17 -21.37 -2.36
CA ASN A 203 26.82 -21.79 -2.73
C ASN A 203 26.31 -22.88 -1.77
N GLU A 204 25.37 -22.55 -0.87
CA GLU A 204 24.36 -23.52 -0.44
C GLU A 204 23.55 -23.92 -1.67
N SER A 205 23.28 -25.22 -1.86
CA SER A 205 22.53 -25.65 -3.05
C SER A 205 21.12 -25.06 -3.01
N ILE A 206 20.64 -24.55 -4.15
CA ILE A 206 19.30 -23.96 -4.31
C ILE A 206 18.19 -24.88 -3.77
N ASN A 207 18.40 -26.21 -3.84
CA ASN A 207 17.49 -27.21 -3.30
C ASN A 207 17.36 -27.12 -1.76
N ASP A 208 18.44 -26.80 -1.06
CA ASP A 208 18.49 -26.71 0.40
C ASP A 208 17.71 -25.48 0.92
N VAL A 209 17.70 -24.39 0.14
CA VAL A 209 16.90 -23.19 0.40
C VAL A 209 15.41 -23.45 0.14
N ILE A 210 15.10 -24.13 -0.97
CA ILE A 210 13.71 -24.50 -1.33
C ILE A 210 13.12 -25.43 -0.26
N ASP A 211 13.88 -26.40 0.24
CA ASP A 211 13.44 -27.32 1.28
C ASP A 211 13.18 -26.62 2.62
N LYS A 212 14.02 -25.64 2.99
CA LYS A 212 13.79 -24.79 4.18
C LYS A 212 12.49 -23.97 4.02
N ILE A 213 12.23 -23.37 2.86
CA ILE A 213 11.01 -22.58 2.59
C ILE A 213 9.76 -23.47 2.67
N ASN A 214 9.81 -24.67 2.10
CA ASN A 214 8.70 -25.62 2.15
C ASN A 214 8.44 -26.11 3.58
N ALA A 215 9.49 -26.31 4.39
CA ALA A 215 9.34 -26.64 5.81
C ALA A 215 8.66 -25.52 6.61
N TYR A 216 9.01 -24.25 6.36
CA TYR A 216 8.35 -23.10 7.01
C TYR A 216 6.88 -22.96 6.62
N ARG A 217 6.54 -23.17 5.34
CA ARG A 217 5.14 -23.16 4.87
C ARG A 217 4.32 -24.29 5.48
N LEU A 218 4.92 -25.47 5.63
CA LEU A 218 4.24 -26.60 6.28
C LEU A 218 4.01 -26.32 7.78
N LEU A 219 4.98 -25.72 8.47
CA LEU A 219 4.88 -25.36 9.88
C LEU A 219 3.79 -24.31 10.12
N SER A 220 3.66 -23.30 9.25
CA SER A 220 2.62 -22.27 9.38
C SER A 220 1.22 -22.84 9.16
N ILE A 221 1.04 -23.72 8.19
CA ILE A 221 -0.23 -24.43 7.95
C ILE A 221 -0.61 -25.28 9.16
N ILE A 222 0.33 -26.07 9.72
CA ILE A 222 0.09 -26.87 10.93
C ILE A 222 -0.34 -25.98 12.10
N THR A 223 0.31 -24.83 12.29
CA THR A 223 0.00 -23.90 13.37
C THR A 223 -1.43 -23.34 13.25
N ILE A 224 -1.85 -22.96 12.04
CA ILE A 224 -3.21 -22.49 11.77
C ILE A 224 -4.24 -23.59 12.06
N VAL A 225 -3.98 -24.83 11.60
CA VAL A 225 -4.87 -25.97 11.85
C VAL A 225 -5.01 -26.26 13.34
N VAL A 226 -3.91 -26.24 14.11
CA VAL A 226 -3.94 -26.42 15.57
C VAL A 226 -4.74 -25.31 16.25
N ALA A 227 -4.58 -24.05 15.82
CA ALA A 227 -5.34 -22.93 16.37
C ALA A 227 -6.86 -23.09 16.12
N ILE A 228 -7.26 -23.51 14.91
CA ILE A 228 -8.67 -23.77 14.57
C ILE A 228 -9.23 -24.91 15.43
N LEU A 229 -8.48 -26.01 15.57
CA LEU A 229 -8.90 -27.15 16.39
C LEU A 229 -9.03 -26.77 17.87
N PHE A 230 -8.13 -25.92 18.38
CA PHE A 230 -8.18 -25.43 19.76
C PHE A 230 -9.40 -24.55 20.01
N VAL A 231 -9.70 -23.62 19.10
CA VAL A 231 -10.91 -22.78 19.18
C VAL A 231 -12.18 -23.64 19.10
N ALA A 232 -12.23 -24.60 18.17
CA ALA A 232 -13.35 -25.53 18.06
C ALA A 232 -13.54 -26.37 19.33
N TYR A 233 -12.45 -26.81 19.97
CA TYR A 233 -12.49 -27.54 21.23
C TYR A 233 -13.04 -26.69 22.39
N ILE A 234 -12.60 -25.44 22.52
CA ILE A 234 -13.12 -24.50 23.53
C ILE A 234 -14.63 -24.28 23.33
N LEU A 235 -15.05 -24.00 22.10
CA LEU A 235 -16.46 -23.79 21.77
C LEU A 235 -17.32 -25.02 22.09
N SER A 236 -16.83 -26.22 21.77
CA SER A 236 -17.49 -27.49 22.09
C SER A 236 -17.68 -27.68 23.61
N ARG A 237 -16.67 -27.32 24.42
CA ARG A 237 -16.78 -27.37 25.89
C ARG A 237 -17.78 -26.35 26.43
N VAL A 238 -17.77 -25.11 25.94
CA VAL A 238 -18.70 -24.06 26.38
C VAL A 238 -20.14 -24.45 26.06
N ILE A 239 -20.40 -24.97 24.86
CA ILE A 239 -21.73 -25.43 24.45
C ILE A 239 -22.21 -26.61 25.30
N LYS A 240 -21.33 -27.59 25.61
CA LYS A 240 -21.68 -28.70 26.51
C LYS A 240 -21.97 -28.23 27.94
N SER A 241 -21.20 -27.28 28.47
CA SER A 241 -21.42 -26.71 29.81
C SER A 241 -22.79 -26.03 29.92
N ASN A 242 -23.15 -25.22 28.92
CA ASN A 242 -24.45 -24.55 28.88
C ASN A 242 -25.65 -25.51 28.73
N LYS A 243 -25.47 -26.66 28.05
CA LYS A 243 -26.51 -27.70 28.02
C LYS A 243 -26.69 -28.41 29.36
N LYS A 244 -25.63 -28.59 30.15
CA LYS A 244 -25.71 -29.23 31.48
C LYS A 244 -26.45 -28.35 32.49
N ASN A 245 -26.14 -27.04 32.53
CA ASN A 245 -26.81 -26.08 33.42
C ASN A 245 -28.31 -25.89 33.11
N LYS A 246 -28.72 -26.03 31.84
CA LYS A 246 -30.14 -25.97 31.43
C LYS A 246 -30.95 -27.19 31.87
N ASN A 247 -30.31 -28.35 32.08
CA ASN A 247 -31.00 -29.55 32.54
C ASN A 247 -31.10 -29.60 34.08
N GLU A 248 -30.11 -29.08 34.81
CA GLU A 248 -30.17 -29.01 36.28
C GLU A 248 -31.22 -27.99 36.78
N THR A 249 -31.40 -26.87 36.07
CA THR A 249 -32.47 -25.89 36.38
C THR A 249 -33.88 -26.39 36.08
N LYS A 250 -34.04 -27.44 35.27
CA LYS A 250 -35.36 -27.99 34.90
C LYS A 250 -35.86 -29.08 35.87
N TYR A 251 -34.97 -29.68 36.66
CA TYR A 251 -35.31 -30.75 37.62
C TYR A 251 -35.19 -30.35 39.11
N GLY A 252 -34.63 -29.17 39.42
CA GLY A 252 -34.53 -28.64 40.80
C GLY A 252 -35.77 -27.92 41.35
N LYS A 253 -36.92 -27.97 40.66
CA LYS A 253 -38.22 -27.49 41.16
C LYS A 253 -39.17 -28.67 41.37
N ARG A 254 -38.91 -29.46 42.41
CA ARG A 254 -39.92 -30.25 43.11
C ARG A 254 -39.59 -30.23 44.59
#